data_AF-A0A4D7B3R0-F1
#
_entry.id   AF-A0A4D7B3R0-F1
#
_cell.length_a   1.000
_cell.length_b   1.000
_cell.length_c   1.000
_cell.angle_alpha   90.00
_cell.angle_beta   90.00
_cell.angle_gamma   90.00
#
_symmetry.space_group_name_H-M   'P 1'
#
loop_
_entity.id
_entity.type
_entity.pdbx_description
1 polymer ?
#
loop_
_entity_poly.entity_id
_entity_poly.type
_entity_poly.pdbx_seq_one_letter_code
_entity_poly.pdbx_strand_id
1 'polypeptide(L)' 'MTRVTGHPNAPKPKGLKSPAGETIRVAAELDPALIEALDRFIAEDRPGISRAEALRLAFRDWAQDKGLLAPETD' A
#
# COMPACT_ATOMS: atom_id res chain seq x y z
N MET A 1 38.01 -30.54 19.96
CA MET A 1 37.65 -29.43 19.06
C MET A 1 36.37 -29.80 18.33
N THR A 2 35.45 -28.84 18.19
CA THR A 2 34.24 -28.81 17.32
C THR A 2 32.93 -29.44 17.87
N ARG A 3 32.03 -28.58 18.37
CA ARG A 3 30.68 -28.39 17.80
C ARG A 3 30.02 -27.11 18.37
N VAL A 4 29.99 -26.05 17.57
CA VAL A 4 29.06 -24.92 17.75
C VAL A 4 27.70 -25.39 17.24
N THR A 5 26.66 -25.28 18.06
CA THR A 5 25.27 -25.30 17.58
C THR A 5 24.57 -24.11 18.23
N GLY A 6 24.58 -22.98 17.52
CA GLY A 6 23.78 -21.81 17.87
C GLY A 6 22.59 -21.72 16.93
N HIS A 7 21.40 -21.97 17.45
CA HIS A 7 20.15 -21.36 17.02
C HIS A 7 19.51 -20.83 18.31
N PRO A 8 18.91 -19.62 18.35
CA PRO A 8 17.91 -19.20 17.36
C PRO A 8 17.93 -17.70 17.01
N ASN A 9 17.45 -17.32 15.83
CA ASN A 9 16.84 -16.00 15.69
C ASN A 9 15.70 -16.06 14.68
N ALA A 10 14.49 -16.35 15.19
CA ALA A 10 13.27 -16.02 14.47
C ALA A 10 13.03 -14.50 14.67
N PRO A 11 12.91 -13.69 13.60
CA PRO A 11 12.49 -12.30 13.78
C PRO A 11 11.04 -12.28 14.27
N LYS A 12 10.84 -11.80 15.50
CA LYS A 12 9.51 -11.53 16.08
C LYS A 12 8.77 -10.53 15.19
N PRO A 13 7.48 -10.74 14.86
CA PRO A 13 6.68 -9.72 14.19
C PRO A 13 6.52 -8.54 15.16
N LYS A 14 7.26 -7.47 14.88
CA LYS A 14 7.19 -6.23 15.64
C LYS A 14 5.85 -5.59 15.25
N GLY A 15 4.87 -5.71 16.15
CA GLY A 15 3.53 -5.15 15.98
C GLY A 15 3.62 -3.73 15.46
N LEU A 16 3.09 -3.52 14.26
CA LEU A 16 3.09 -2.23 13.58
C LEU A 16 2.04 -1.36 14.25
N LYS A 17 2.42 -0.71 15.36
CA LYS A 17 1.70 0.44 15.86
C LYS A 17 2.04 1.59 14.93
N SER A 18 1.25 1.80 13.88
CA SER A 18 1.36 2.98 13.03
C SER A 18 1.00 4.20 13.89
N PRO A 19 1.92 5.16 14.12
CA PRO A 19 1.55 6.41 14.76
C PRO A 19 0.58 7.14 13.84
N ALA A 20 -0.57 7.55 14.39
CA ALA A 20 -1.57 8.32 13.66
C ALA A 20 -0.90 9.57 13.06
N GLY A 21 -0.79 9.62 11.73
CA GLY A 21 -0.23 10.76 10.98
C GLY A 21 1.01 10.47 10.14
N GLU A 22 1.65 9.31 10.23
CA GLU A 22 2.81 9.01 9.38
C GLU A 22 2.40 8.47 8.00
N THR A 23 2.72 9.22 6.93
CA THR A 23 2.52 8.75 5.56
C THR A 23 3.62 7.77 5.18
N ILE A 24 3.26 6.50 4.98
CA ILE A 24 4.20 5.48 4.53
C ILE A 24 4.34 5.56 3.00
N ARG A 25 5.58 5.69 2.51
CA ARG A 25 5.87 5.63 1.07
C ARG A 25 5.99 4.17 0.63
N VAL A 26 5.15 3.77 -0.31
CA VAL A 26 5.18 2.45 -0.94
C VAL A 26 5.63 2.63 -2.40
N ALA A 27 6.70 1.94 -2.79
CA ALA A 27 7.08 1.79 -4.19
C ALA A 27 6.55 0.44 -4.67
N ALA A 28 5.92 0.42 -5.86
CA ALA A 28 5.37 -0.79 -6.46
C ALA A 28 5.80 -0.85 -7.93
N GLU A 29 6.23 -2.04 -8.36
CA GLU A 29 6.43 -2.34 -9.77
C GLU A 29 5.09 -2.81 -10.35
N LEU A 30 4.62 -2.14 -11.40
CA LEU A 30 3.35 -2.43 -12.05
C LEU A 30 3.61 -2.87 -13.48
N ASP A 31 2.79 -3.81 -13.94
CA ASP A 31 2.77 -4.20 -15.35
C ASP A 31 2.42 -2.98 -16.23
N PRO A 32 3.03 -2.82 -17.41
CA PRO A 32 2.74 -1.72 -18.32
C PRO A 32 1.24 -1.59 -18.64
N ALA A 33 0.50 -2.69 -18.77
CA ALA A 33 -0.94 -2.65 -19.05
C ALA A 33 -1.72 -2.01 -17.89
N LEU A 34 -1.27 -2.17 -16.63
CA LEU A 34 -1.87 -1.50 -15.48
C LEU A 34 -1.55 -0.01 -15.46
N ILE A 35 -0.36 0.40 -15.92
CA ILE A 35 -0.03 1.82 -16.07
C ILE A 35 -0.90 2.46 -17.14
N GLU A 36 -1.11 1.80 -18.27
CA GLU A 36 -1.99 2.29 -19.33
C GLU A 36 -3.44 2.41 -18.85
N ALA A 37 -3.94 1.42 -18.11
CA ALA A 37 -5.27 1.49 -17.50
C ALA A 37 -5.39 2.65 -16.50
N LEU A 38 -4.33 2.90 -15.70
CA LEU A 38 -4.28 4.01 -14.75
C LEU A 38 -4.26 5.37 -15.44
N ASP A 39 -3.47 5.54 -16.51
CA ASP A 39 -3.46 6.78 -17.30
C ASP A 39 -4.81 7.04 -17.97
N ARG A 40 -5.48 5.98 -18.46
CA ARG A 40 -6.83 6.09 -19.01
C ARG A 40 -7.85 6.52 -17.94
N PHE A 41 -7.80 5.93 -16.75
CA PHE A 41 -8.63 6.34 -15.62
C PHE A 41 -8.42 7.83 -15.27
N ILE A 42 -7.18 8.30 -15.26
CA ILE A 42 -6.86 9.71 -15.03
C ILE A 42 -7.44 10.59 -16.14
N ALA A 43 -7.30 10.20 -17.40
CA ALA A 43 -7.80 10.97 -18.53
C ALA A 43 -9.34 11.08 -18.56
N GLU A 44 -10.04 10.00 -18.17
CA GLU A 44 -11.50 9.92 -18.25
C GLU A 44 -12.22 10.47 -17.01
N ASP A 45 -11.78 10.14 -15.79
CA ASP A 45 -12.51 10.50 -14.54
C ASP A 45 -11.93 11.74 -13.83
N ARG A 46 -10.60 11.89 -13.84
CA ARG A 46 -9.88 12.90 -13.02
C ARG A 46 -8.74 13.57 -13.80
N PRO A 47 -9.03 14.34 -14.85
CA PRO A 47 -7.98 15.00 -15.60
C PRO A 47 -7.18 15.94 -14.68
N GLY A 48 -5.86 15.81 -14.70
CA GLY A 48 -4.94 16.70 -13.98
C GLY A 48 -4.42 16.18 -12.63
N ILE A 49 -4.79 14.98 -12.19
CA ILE A 49 -4.17 14.36 -11.00
C ILE A 49 -2.95 13.51 -11.38
N SER A 50 -2.00 13.37 -10.43
CA SER A 50 -0.82 12.51 -10.62
C SER A 50 -1.17 11.02 -10.50
N ARG A 51 -0.42 10.14 -11.19
CA ARG A 51 -0.59 8.68 -11.11
C ARG A 51 -0.60 8.13 -9.67
N ALA A 52 0.26 8.65 -8.81
CA ALA A 52 0.29 8.26 -7.40
C ALA A 52 -1.02 8.62 -6.67
N GLU A 53 -1.62 9.77 -6.98
CA GLU A 53 -2.90 10.17 -6.40
C GLU A 53 -4.05 9.31 -6.93
N ALA A 54 -4.06 9.06 -8.24
CA ALA A 54 -5.04 8.17 -8.86
C ALA A 54 -5.00 6.76 -8.26
N LEU A 55 -3.79 6.22 -8.05
CA LEU A 55 -3.61 4.92 -7.41
C LEU A 55 -4.11 4.90 -5.96
N ARG A 56 -3.85 5.97 -5.19
CA ARG A 56 -4.37 6.10 -3.81
C ARG A 56 -5.89 6.14 -3.80
N LEU A 57 -6.51 6.88 -4.70
CA LEU A 57 -7.97 6.98 -4.81
C LEU A 57 -8.58 5.62 -5.19
N ALA A 58 -8.05 4.97 -6.22
CA ALA A 58 -8.50 3.65 -6.65
C ALA A 58 -8.35 2.61 -5.53
N PHE A 59 -7.24 2.64 -4.79
CA PHE A 59 -7.02 1.75 -3.66
C PHE A 59 -7.95 2.07 -2.48
N ARG A 60 -8.20 3.35 -2.20
CA ARG A 60 -9.15 3.78 -1.15
C ARG A 60 -10.55 3.29 -1.47
N ASP A 61 -11.03 3.53 -2.69
CA ASP A 61 -12.36 3.10 -3.13
C ASP A 61 -12.53 1.58 -3.00
N TRP A 62 -11.57 0.81 -3.51
CA TRP A 62 -11.54 -0.64 -3.33
C TRP A 62 -11.56 -1.06 -1.85
N ALA A 63 -10.77 -0.40 -1.00
CA ALA A 63 -10.71 -0.73 0.42
C ALA A 63 -12.01 -0.36 1.16
N GLN A 64 -12.70 0.71 0.75
CA GLN A 64 -14.02 1.08 1.28
C GLN A 64 -15.09 0.05 0.85
N ASP A 65 -15.12 -0.34 -0.42
CA ASP A 65 -16.03 -1.39 -0.94
C ASP A 65 -15.85 -2.71 -0.17
N LYS A 66 -14.61 -3.05 0.19
CA LYS A 66 -14.29 -4.25 0.97
C LYS A 66 -14.54 -4.10 2.47
N GLY A 67 -14.92 -2.92 2.96
CA GLY A 67 -15.09 -2.63 4.38
C GLY A 67 -13.78 -2.72 5.18
N LEU A 68 -12.63 -2.55 4.52
CA LEU A 68 -11.30 -2.59 5.12
C LEU A 68 -10.89 -1.25 5.74
N LEU A 69 -11.54 -0.17 5.33
CA LEU A 69 -11.42 1.12 5.97
C LEU A 69 -12.56 1.28 6.96
N ALA A 70 -12.23 1.66 8.20
CA ALA A 70 -13.24 2.07 9.15
C ALA A 70 -14.03 3.24 8.53
N PRO A 71 -15.36 3.33 8.75
CA PRO A 71 -16.05 4.58 8.48
C PRO A 71 -15.33 5.66 9.28
N GLU A 72 -15.02 6.78 8.63
CA GLU A 72 -14.49 7.95 9.31
C GLU A 72 -15.62 8.42 10.25
N THR A 73 -15.61 7.93 11.49
CA THR A 73 -16.53 8.36 12.54
C THR A 73 -16.08 9.77 12.93
N ASP A 74 -16.67 10.76 12.26
CA ASP A 74 -16.79 12.12 12.78
C ASP A 74 -17.83 12.15 13.91
#